data_AF-A0AAP0C064-F1
#
_entry.id   AF-A0AAP0C064-F1
#
_cell.length_a   1.000
_cell.length_b   1.000
_cell.length_c   1.000
_cell.angle_alpha   90.00
_cell.angle_beta   90.00
_cell.angle_gamma   90.00
#
_symmetry.space_group_name_H-M   'P 1'
#
loop_
_entity.id
_entity.type
_entity.pdbx_description
1 polymer ?
#
loop_
_entity_poly.entity_id
_entity_poly.type
_entity_poly.pdbx_seq_one_letter_code
_entity_poly.pdbx_strand_id
1 'polypeptide(L)' 'MYKKAEASFWTVEEVDLSQDLCHLNQTLTSNERHFVTHVLAFFAASDGIMLENLAGRFMREVQLLEARAFYRF' A
#
# COMPACT_ATOMS: atom_id res chain seq x y z
N MET A 1 16.48 -8.71 5.67
CA MET A 1 15.33 -7.83 5.36
C MET A 1 14.58 -8.35 4.13
N TYR A 2 15.22 -8.48 2.96
CA TYR A 2 14.63 -9.08 1.75
C TYR A 2 13.82 -10.37 1.97
N LYS A 3 14.43 -11.42 2.53
CA LYS A 3 13.72 -12.69 2.77
C LYS A 3 12.51 -12.60 3.70
N LYS A 4 12.48 -11.61 4.59
CA LYS A 4 11.30 -11.38 5.44
C LYS A 4 10.18 -10.69 4.65
N ALA A 5 10.52 -9.72 3.78
CA ALA A 5 9.55 -9.11 2.90
C ALA A 5 8.98 -10.12 1.90
N GLU A 6 9.85 -10.95 1.30
CA GLU A 6 9.48 -12.04 0.38
C GLU A 6 8.49 -13.04 1.00
N ALA A 7 8.70 -13.39 2.28
CA ALA A 7 7.78 -14.26 3.02
C ALA A 7 6.44 -13.59 3.38
N SER A 8 6.33 -12.27 3.25
CA SER A 8 5.12 -11.47 3.50
C SER A 8 4.39 -11.09 2.20
N PHE A 9 4.66 -11.78 1.09
CA PHE A 9 3.92 -11.59 -0.14
C PHE A 9 2.43 -11.92 0.05
N TRP A 10 1.56 -11.05 -0.44
CA TRP A 10 0.11 -11.26 -0.50
C TRP A 10 -0.43 -10.59 -1.76
N THR A 11 -1.57 -11.08 -2.22
CA THR A 11 -2.28 -10.59 -3.42
C THR A 11 -3.59 -9.92 -3.04
N VAL A 12 -4.06 -8.96 -3.84
CA VAL A 12 -5.29 -8.21 -3.55
C VAL A 12 -6.49 -9.15 -3.45
N GLU A 13 -6.48 -10.24 -4.20
CA GLU A 13 -7.50 -11.29 -4.22
C GLU A 13 -7.62 -12.06 -2.90
N GLU A 14 -6.62 -12.00 -2.02
CA GLU A 14 -6.69 -12.60 -0.67
C GLU A 14 -7.54 -11.76 0.30
N VAL A 15 -7.88 -10.52 -0.06
CA VAL A 15 -8.72 -9.64 0.75
C VAL A 15 -10.18 -9.76 0.30
N ASP A 16 -11.02 -10.39 1.13
CA ASP A 16 -12.46 -10.47 0.88
C ASP A 16 -13.16 -9.14 1.23
N LEU A 17 -13.67 -8.45 0.20
CA LEU A 17 -14.42 -7.20 0.32
C LEU A 17 -15.94 -7.39 0.17
N SER A 18 -16.44 -8.62 0.18
CA SER A 18 -17.85 -8.93 -0.13
C SER A 18 -18.86 -8.24 0.79
N GLN A 19 -18.49 -7.99 2.05
CA GLN A 19 -19.35 -7.36 3.06
C GLN A 19 -19.09 -5.86 3.24
N ASP A 20 -17.98 -5.35 2.73
CA ASP A 20 -17.48 -4.00 3.01
C ASP A 20 -18.43 -2.92 2.50
N LEU A 21 -19.04 -3.10 1.33
CA LEU A 21 -20.02 -2.16 0.79
C LEU A 21 -21.28 -2.07 1.65
N CYS A 22 -21.66 -3.16 2.30
CA CYS A 22 -22.79 -3.18 3.23
C CYS A 22 -22.45 -2.36 4.48
N HIS A 23 -21.31 -2.65 5.10
CA HIS A 23 -20.84 -1.94 6.30
C HIS A 23 -20.62 -0.44 6.05
N LEU A 24 -20.00 -0.09 4.92
CA LEU A 24 -19.76 1.29 4.53
C LEU A 24 -21.06 2.09 4.42
N ASN A 25 -22.11 1.47 3.87
CA ASN A 25 -23.36 2.15 3.56
C ASN A 25 -24.39 2.13 4.70
N GLN A 26 -24.45 1.03 5.46
CA GLN A 26 -25.52 0.78 6.43
C GLN A 26 -25.08 0.93 7.88
N THR A 27 -23.79 0.67 8.19
CA THR A 27 -23.29 0.70 9.57
C THR A 27 -22.64 2.04 9.91
N LEU A 28 -21.87 2.61 9.00
CA LEU A 28 -21.13 3.85 9.25
C LEU A 28 -22.00 5.11 9.10
N THR A 29 -21.76 6.06 9.99
CA THR A 29 -22.32 7.41 9.89
C THR A 29 -21.69 8.19 8.73
N SER A 30 -22.33 9.29 8.32
CA SER A 30 -21.80 10.16 7.26
C SER A 30 -20.41 10.71 7.56
N ASN A 31 -20.12 11.02 8.84
CA ASN A 31 -18.84 11.56 9.26
C ASN A 31 -17.73 10.49 9.20
N GLU A 32 -18.02 9.28 9.67
CA GLU A 32 -17.07 8.16 9.60
C GLU A 32 -16.78 7.78 8.15
N ARG A 33 -17.80 7.73 7.29
CA ARG A 33 -17.61 7.47 5.85
C ARG A 33 -16.76 8.54 5.19
N HIS A 34 -17.01 9.81 5.50
CA HIS A 34 -16.21 10.93 4.99
C HIS A 34 -14.74 10.80 5.43
N PHE A 35 -14.51 10.50 6.71
CA PHE A 35 -13.17 10.30 7.26
C PHE A 35 -12.44 9.14 6.57
N VAL A 36 -13.05 7.95 6.52
CA VAL A 36 -12.46 6.76 5.89
C VAL A 36 -12.14 7.03 4.41
N THR A 37 -13.04 7.70 3.68
CA THR A 37 -12.82 8.03 2.27
C THR A 37 -11.61 8.95 2.07
N HIS A 38 -11.42 9.95 2.95
CA HIS A 38 -10.26 10.84 2.88
C HIS A 38 -8.95 10.12 3.21
N VAL A 39 -8.98 9.21 4.19
CA VAL A 39 -7.82 8.38 4.52
C VAL A 39 -7.45 7.49 3.33
N LEU A 40 -8.42 6.85 2.68
CA LEU A 40 -8.17 6.04 1.48
C LEU A 40 -7.61 6.88 0.33
N ALA A 41 -8.14 8.09 0.10
CA ALA A 41 -7.64 9.01 -0.91
C ALA A 41 -6.19 9.44 -0.64
N PHE A 42 -5.83 9.67 0.62
CA PHE A 42 -4.45 9.99 1.01
C PHE A 42 -3.48 8.84 0.70
N PHE A 43 -3.84 7.59 1.03
CA PHE A 43 -3.00 6.43 0.73
C PHE A 43 -2.86 6.22 -0.79
N ALA A 44 -3.96 6.30 -1.54
CA ALA A 44 -3.94 6.16 -3.00
C ALA A 44 -3.01 7.17 -3.69
N ALA A 45 -2.90 8.39 -3.18
CA ALA A 45 -1.98 9.41 -3.70
C ALA A 45 -0.54 9.22 -3.21
N SER A 46 -0.35 8.83 -1.95
CA SER A 46 0.97 8.76 -1.30
C SER A 46 1.81 7.61 -1.82
N ASP A 47 1.20 6.48 -2.17
CA ASP A 47 1.90 5.28 -2.65
C ASP A 47 2.70 5.59 -3.93
N GLY A 48 2.12 6.36 -4.85
CA GLY A 48 2.80 6.79 -6.08
C GLY A 48 4.04 7.66 -5.80
N ILE A 49 3.93 8.60 -4.87
CA ILE A 49 5.03 9.50 -4.49
C ILE A 49 6.19 8.70 -3.87
N MET A 50 5.87 7.74 -3.00
CA MET A 50 6.88 6.88 -2.38
C MET A 50 7.60 6.00 -3.42
N LEU A 51 6.85 5.39 -4.35
CA LEU A 51 7.41 4.58 -5.44
C LEU A 51 8.31 5.41 -6.36
N GLU A 52 7.94 6.65 -6.68
CA GLU A 52 8.76 7.54 -7.50
C GLU A 52 10.10 7.86 -6.82
N ASN A 53 10.11 8.17 -5.53
CA ASN A 53 11.35 8.40 -4.80
C ASN A 53 12.23 7.13 -4.73
N LEU A 54 11.60 5.97 -4.49
CA LEU A 54 12.31 4.69 -4.43
C LEU A 54 13.01 4.36 -5.75
N ALA A 55 12.27 4.41 -6.87
CA ALA A 55 12.79 4.09 -8.19
C ALA A 55 13.72 5.18 -8.74
N GLY A 56 13.34 6.45 -8.59
CA GLY A 56 14.04 7.60 -9.15
C GLY A 56 15.32 7.99 -8.42
N ARG A 57 15.45 7.66 -7.13
CA ARG A 57 16.61 8.01 -6.30
C ARG A 57 17.26 6.80 -5.65
N PHE A 58 16.59 6.13 -4.71
CA PHE A 58 17.24 5.12 -3.87
C PHE A 58 17.77 3.91 -4.64
N MET A 59 17.02 3.42 -5.63
CA MET A 59 17.47 2.32 -6.50
C MET A 59 18.64 2.70 -7.42
N ARG A 60 18.87 4.00 -7.66
CA ARG A 60 20.00 4.52 -8.44
C ARG A 60 21.21 4.83 -7.58
N GLU A 61 21.01 5.30 -6.36
CA GLU A 61 22.09 5.65 -5.44
C GLU A 61 22.70 4.40 -4.79
N VAL A 62 21.88 3.43 -4.39
CA VAL A 62 22.33 2.23 -3.69
C VAL A 62 22.68 1.11 -4.68
N GLN A 63 23.95 0.72 -4.72
CA GLN A 63 24.47 -0.30 -5.64
C GLN A 63 24.52 -1.72 -5.06
N LEU A 64 24.37 -1.88 -3.74
CA LEU A 64 24.38 -3.18 -3.07
C LEU A 64 23.23 -4.06 -3.58
N LEU A 65 23.55 -5.26 -4.02
CA LEU A 65 22.60 -6.16 -4.67
C LEU A 65 21.48 -6.59 -3.71
N GLU A 66 21.81 -6.82 -2.44
CA GLU A 66 20.87 -7.22 -1.39
C GLU A 66 19.86 -6.11 -1.09
N ALA A 67 20.30 -4.84 -1.11
CA ALA A 67 19.42 -3.69 -0.94
C ALA A 67 18.53 -3.47 -2.17
N ARG A 68 19.09 -3.65 -3.38
CA ARG A 68 18.32 -3.56 -4.63
C ARG A 68 17.28 -4.68 -4.77
N ALA A 69 17.58 -5.88 -4.28
CA ALA A 69 16.60 -6.96 -4.20
C ALA A 69 15.45 -6.59 -3.26
N PHE A 70 15.75 -5.94 -2.13
CA PHE A 70 14.73 -5.43 -1.21
C PHE A 70 13.87 -4.32 -1.81
N TYR A 71 14.44 -3.33 -2.51
CA TYR A 71 13.67 -2.22 -3.10
C TYR A 71 12.81 -2.61 -4.29
N ARG A 72 13.05 -3.77 -4.91
CA ARG A 72 12.27 -4.28 -6.05
C ARG A 72 11.10 -5.18 -5.64
N PHE A 73 11.13 -5.64 -4.41
CA PHE A 73 10.10 -6.49 -3.84
C PHE A 73 8.98 -5.62 -3.28
#